data_AF-A0A6A3UQC2-F1
#
_entry.id   AF-A0A6A3UQC2-F1
#
_cell.length_a   1.000
_cell.length_b   1.000
_cell.length_c   1.000
_cell.angle_alpha   90.00
_cell.angle_beta   90.00
_cell.angle_gamma   90.00
#
_symmetry.space_group_name_H-M   'P 1'
#
loop_
_entity.id
_entity.type
_entity.pdbx_description
1 polymer ?
#
loop_
_entity_poly.entity_id
_entity_poly.type
_entity_poly.pdbx_seq_one_letter_code
_entity_poly.pdbx_strand_id
1 'polypeptide(L)'
;MLLAFTLSFLAMVYLTVVQIMPNWMANFMMGTATLDNGEFLLMSKPSQAIVVTSALMLSMFACLYLWLIVFMLSYNSETTVNNLARTPDPKSLSYRVMQKFLPLLKRIQAQTKRASSNTAAAVVSTPRNSSQTSSFGSRISSFGSQTSSFGSRTASRLISDFTSIEGTYHRYYDAVLDFPKLIFQTMSLSGYLSKGFPLPIIFFYVLPLGFNWLISFYRFQRNKPDPMLVVARVFYLFDLFFAVFAPIVMLLYSYYNFNMDRANFATREETLTPGSFDRIARLFADPIQVQMAKTSLANLQITGGEYILVKCFLNLLGIYKWKKYPHLHQDAEVSRMDQGVTHLQYLHVENDFQHSSLQYLPPDIFTEMHSLRFVRTGGASGLTEYPSLKGLHSLSTLVMSIVRGLKQLPNLDDLSGLTTLYIADAIHVHSLPSLTGLTSLKNFAIFRRNEICCNGWATGYCDLTNFQCLPRPNEPTVQCVSDRMPAEDLAVVERIDGFLCGTNITQDLEAPEPSLESTDGVCQGVLYRECYLNGTRGICYNGRMQVVHCDVFGEYEKMRRLQITRGVGDKCDPDVEAWLGCPNSTAHDE
;
A
#
# COMPACT_ATOMS: atom_id res chain seq x y z
N MET A 1 -9.11 -33.76 17.02
CA MET A 1 -7.70 -33.34 16.81
C MET A 1 -7.36 -33.26 15.33
N LEU A 2 -7.42 -34.36 14.56
CA LEU A 2 -7.13 -34.37 13.11
C LEU A 2 -7.82 -33.22 12.34
N LEU A 3 -9.13 -33.04 12.55
CA LEU A 3 -9.94 -31.95 11.98
C LEU A 3 -9.38 -30.53 12.27
N ALA A 4 -8.81 -30.32 13.46
CA ALA A 4 -8.22 -29.03 13.82
C ALA A 4 -6.93 -28.77 13.02
N PHE A 5 -6.06 -29.79 12.87
CA PHE A 5 -4.86 -29.67 12.04
C PHE A 5 -5.20 -29.50 10.56
N THR A 6 -6.23 -30.17 10.02
CA THR A 6 -6.66 -29.94 8.62
C THR A 6 -7.21 -28.53 8.42
N LEU A 7 -7.97 -27.99 9.38
CA LEU A 7 -8.43 -26.60 9.32
C LEU A 7 -7.27 -25.60 9.44
N SER A 8 -6.29 -25.83 10.33
CA SER A 8 -5.07 -25.02 10.42
C SER A 8 -4.22 -25.08 9.14
N PHE A 9 -4.08 -26.26 8.53
CA PHE A 9 -3.40 -26.43 7.25
C PHE A 9 -4.07 -25.62 6.13
N LEU A 10 -5.38 -25.80 5.95
CA LEU A 10 -6.17 -25.08 4.94
C LEU A 10 -6.12 -23.56 5.17
N ALA A 11 -6.19 -23.10 6.42
CA ALA A 11 -6.07 -21.69 6.75
C ALA A 11 -4.69 -21.11 6.41
N MET A 12 -3.59 -21.84 6.67
CA MET A 12 -2.24 -21.40 6.29
C MET A 12 -2.06 -21.34 4.77
N VAL A 13 -2.56 -22.34 4.04
CA VAL A 13 -2.55 -22.34 2.56
C VAL A 13 -3.36 -21.16 2.00
N TYR A 14 -4.57 -20.93 2.53
CA TYR A 14 -5.41 -19.80 2.13
C TYR A 14 -4.73 -18.45 2.37
N LEU A 15 -4.12 -18.25 3.56
CA LEU A 15 -3.37 -17.03 3.87
C LEU A 15 -2.15 -16.84 2.96
N THR A 16 -1.46 -17.91 2.55
CA THR A 16 -0.39 -17.83 1.54
C THR A 16 -0.93 -17.31 0.20
N VAL A 17 -2.08 -17.80 -0.27
CA VAL A 17 -2.69 -17.31 -1.54
C VAL A 17 -3.15 -15.85 -1.41
N VAL A 18 -3.78 -15.47 -0.30
CA VAL A 18 -4.16 -14.08 0.02
C VAL A 18 -2.95 -13.14 -0.03
N GLN A 19 -1.77 -13.60 0.39
CA GLN A 19 -0.54 -12.81 0.43
C GLN A 19 0.16 -12.69 -0.93
N ILE A 20 0.18 -13.77 -1.74
CA ILE A 20 0.86 -13.79 -3.05
C ILE A 20 -0.02 -13.15 -4.14
N MET A 21 -1.33 -13.42 -4.14
CA MET A 21 -2.27 -12.99 -5.19
C MET A 21 -3.45 -12.19 -4.61
N PRO A 22 -3.21 -11.06 -3.93
CA PRO A 22 -4.23 -10.34 -3.16
C PRO A 22 -5.39 -9.81 -4.03
N ASN A 23 -5.10 -9.22 -5.20
CA ASN A 23 -6.13 -8.74 -6.14
C ASN A 23 -6.99 -9.91 -6.64
N TRP A 24 -6.37 -11.02 -7.06
CA TRP A 24 -7.11 -12.18 -7.59
C TRP A 24 -8.02 -12.79 -6.53
N MET A 25 -7.51 -13.00 -5.31
CA MET A 25 -8.30 -13.56 -4.21
C MET A 25 -9.47 -12.63 -3.83
N ALA A 26 -9.24 -11.32 -3.77
CA ALA A 26 -10.29 -10.34 -3.50
C ALA A 26 -11.42 -10.39 -4.54
N ASN A 27 -11.05 -10.37 -5.83
CA ASN A 27 -12.02 -10.35 -6.92
C ASN A 27 -12.69 -11.71 -7.16
N PHE A 28 -12.01 -12.81 -6.87
CA PHE A 28 -12.62 -14.14 -6.84
C PHE A 28 -13.66 -14.24 -5.71
N MET A 29 -13.30 -13.82 -4.50
CA MET A 29 -14.18 -13.95 -3.33
C MET A 29 -15.45 -13.09 -3.42
N MET A 30 -15.36 -11.87 -3.96
CA MET A 30 -16.52 -10.99 -4.14
C MET A 30 -17.21 -11.16 -5.52
N GLY A 31 -16.79 -12.15 -6.32
CA GLY A 31 -17.36 -12.42 -7.65
C GLY A 31 -17.14 -11.32 -8.70
N THR A 32 -16.19 -10.41 -8.46
CA THR A 32 -15.83 -9.29 -9.34
C THR A 32 -14.69 -9.63 -10.31
N ALA A 33 -14.25 -10.88 -10.38
CA ALA A 33 -13.15 -11.35 -11.24
C ALA A 33 -13.35 -11.09 -12.75
N THR A 34 -14.59 -10.90 -13.21
CA THR A 34 -14.92 -10.53 -14.60
C THR A 34 -14.95 -9.02 -14.85
N LEU A 35 -14.80 -8.19 -13.82
CA LEU A 35 -14.89 -6.73 -13.89
C LEU A 35 -13.49 -6.10 -13.87
N ASP A 36 -13.29 -5.01 -14.61
CA ASP A 36 -12.01 -4.30 -14.74
C ASP A 36 -10.82 -5.24 -15.03
N ASN A 37 -11.02 -6.27 -15.87
CA ASN A 37 -10.04 -7.33 -16.17
C ASN A 37 -9.48 -8.07 -14.92
N GLY A 38 -10.25 -8.11 -13.82
CA GLY A 38 -9.82 -8.67 -12.54
C GLY A 38 -9.14 -7.67 -11.59
N GLU A 39 -9.10 -6.38 -11.94
CA GLU A 39 -8.51 -5.29 -11.15
C GLU A 39 -9.55 -4.38 -10.46
N PHE A 40 -10.80 -4.83 -10.31
CA PHE A 40 -11.88 -4.07 -9.67
C PHE A 40 -11.56 -3.82 -8.17
N LEU A 41 -11.36 -4.88 -7.38
CA LEU A 41 -10.82 -4.80 -6.02
C LEU A 41 -9.29 -4.73 -6.03
N LEU A 42 -8.76 -3.53 -6.35
CA LEU A 42 -7.37 -3.21 -6.05
C LEU A 42 -7.11 -3.28 -4.54
N MET A 43 -6.29 -4.23 -4.12
CA MET A 43 -5.76 -4.36 -2.78
C MET A 43 -4.40 -3.67 -2.66
N SER A 44 -4.07 -3.15 -1.47
CA SER A 44 -2.72 -2.68 -1.20
C SER A 44 -1.74 -3.87 -1.27
N LYS A 45 -0.69 -3.75 -2.07
CA LYS A 45 0.35 -4.79 -2.23
C LYS A 45 1.51 -4.46 -1.29
N PRO A 46 1.75 -5.22 -0.20
CA PRO A 46 2.92 -5.00 0.65
C PRO A 46 4.22 -5.28 -0.12
N SER A 47 5.35 -4.84 0.42
CA SER A 47 6.64 -4.95 -0.28
C SER A 47 6.99 -6.40 -0.63
N GLN A 48 7.70 -6.61 -1.74
CA GLN A 48 8.07 -7.95 -2.20
C GLN A 48 8.84 -8.76 -1.15
N ALA A 49 9.67 -8.08 -0.33
CA ALA A 49 10.33 -8.71 0.81
C ALA A 49 9.34 -9.23 1.86
N ILE A 50 8.29 -8.45 2.20
CA ILE A 50 7.23 -8.86 3.13
C ILE A 50 6.39 -9.99 2.53
N VAL A 51 6.00 -9.90 1.25
CA VAL A 51 5.26 -10.98 0.54
C VAL A 51 6.04 -12.29 0.58
N VAL A 52 7.31 -12.30 0.15
CA VAL A 52 8.12 -13.52 0.09
C VAL A 52 8.39 -14.09 1.48
N THR A 53 8.80 -13.28 2.45
CA THR A 53 9.12 -13.78 3.81
C THR A 53 7.89 -14.31 4.54
N SER A 54 6.74 -13.65 4.43
CA SER A 54 5.49 -14.12 5.05
C SER A 54 4.88 -15.32 4.32
N ALA A 55 4.96 -15.40 2.99
CA ALA A 55 4.54 -16.58 2.23
C ALA A 55 5.40 -17.81 2.54
N LEU A 56 6.73 -17.65 2.68
CA LEU A 56 7.64 -18.71 3.13
C LEU A 56 7.31 -19.16 4.57
N MET A 57 7.05 -18.23 5.48
CA MET A 57 6.64 -18.52 6.86
C MET A 57 5.33 -19.32 6.90
N LEU A 58 4.27 -18.86 6.22
CA LEU A 58 2.97 -19.52 6.17
C LEU A 58 3.06 -20.91 5.53
N SER A 59 3.81 -21.05 4.43
CA SER A 59 4.04 -22.32 3.75
C SER A 59 4.83 -23.32 4.62
N MET A 60 5.81 -22.85 5.38
CA MET A 60 6.55 -23.68 6.35
C MET A 60 5.62 -24.20 7.46
N PHE A 61 4.75 -23.35 8.02
CA PHE A 61 3.74 -23.80 8.99
C PHE A 61 2.69 -24.74 8.36
N ALA A 62 2.27 -24.52 7.11
CA ALA A 62 1.40 -25.46 6.39
C ALA A 62 2.05 -26.85 6.26
N CYS A 63 3.32 -26.92 5.85
CA CYS A 63 4.08 -28.18 5.79
C CYS A 63 4.20 -28.87 7.16
N LEU A 64 4.34 -28.11 8.26
CA LEU A 64 4.34 -28.68 9.62
C LEU A 64 2.96 -29.25 10.01
N TYR A 65 1.85 -28.56 9.70
CA TYR A 65 0.51 -29.11 9.95
C TYR A 65 0.22 -30.34 9.10
N LEU A 66 0.65 -30.36 7.83
CA LEU A 66 0.54 -31.53 6.95
C LEU A 66 1.36 -32.72 7.48
N TRP A 67 2.57 -32.48 7.96
CA TRP A 67 3.39 -33.51 8.61
C TRP A 67 2.72 -34.05 9.89
N LEU A 68 2.11 -33.20 10.71
CA LEU A 68 1.34 -33.63 11.89
C LEU A 68 0.11 -34.47 11.52
N ILE A 69 -0.59 -34.13 10.44
CA ILE A 69 -1.72 -34.93 9.92
C ILE A 69 -1.23 -36.32 9.50
N VAL A 70 -0.17 -36.40 8.69
CA VAL A 70 0.42 -37.67 8.24
C VAL A 70 0.97 -38.49 9.41
N PHE A 71 1.62 -37.85 10.38
CA PHE A 71 2.12 -38.51 11.59
C PHE A 71 0.98 -39.11 12.43
N MET A 72 -0.09 -38.36 12.68
CA MET A 72 -1.26 -38.85 13.44
C MET A 72 -1.96 -40.01 12.73
N LEU A 73 -2.06 -39.99 11.40
CA LEU A 73 -2.62 -41.08 10.61
C LEU A 73 -1.70 -42.32 10.62
N SER A 74 -0.38 -42.12 10.53
CA SER A 74 0.62 -43.20 10.58
C SER A 74 0.72 -43.85 11.98
N TYR A 75 0.56 -43.08 13.05
CA TYR A 75 0.55 -43.61 14.43
C TYR A 75 -0.67 -44.50 14.71
N ASN A 76 -1.72 -44.40 13.90
CA ASN A 76 -2.88 -45.29 13.92
C ASN A 76 -2.62 -46.63 13.19
N SER A 77 -1.39 -46.86 12.72
CA SER A 77 -0.90 -48.18 12.26
C SER A 77 0.10 -48.75 13.26
N GLU A 78 -0.13 -50.00 13.69
CA GLU A 78 0.65 -50.67 14.75
C GLU A 78 2.15 -50.77 14.42
N THR A 79 2.48 -50.82 13.13
CA THR A 79 3.84 -50.84 12.59
C THR A 79 4.66 -49.60 12.97
N THR A 80 4.05 -48.42 13.07
CA THR A 80 4.78 -47.19 13.43
C THR A 80 5.07 -47.12 14.93
N VAL A 81 4.13 -47.53 15.79
CA VAL A 81 4.30 -47.57 17.25
C VAL A 81 5.46 -48.49 17.65
N ASN A 82 5.49 -49.70 17.08
CA ASN A 82 6.54 -50.70 17.32
C ASN A 82 7.94 -50.25 16.88
N ASN A 83 8.05 -49.32 15.93
CA ASN A 83 9.34 -48.78 15.48
C ASN A 83 9.84 -47.62 16.37
N LEU A 84 8.96 -46.79 16.93
CA LEU A 84 9.36 -45.74 17.89
C LEU A 84 9.73 -46.30 19.28
N ALA A 85 9.28 -47.50 19.63
CA ALA A 85 9.62 -48.15 20.89
C ALA A 85 11.08 -48.67 20.98
N ARG A 86 11.84 -48.68 19.87
CA ARG A 86 13.25 -49.08 19.87
C ARG A 86 14.16 -47.92 20.26
N THR A 87 15.16 -48.22 21.09
CA THR A 87 16.25 -47.29 21.43
C THR A 87 17.03 -46.88 20.17
N PRO A 88 17.47 -45.61 20.03
CA PRO A 88 18.21 -45.16 18.85
C PRO A 88 19.49 -45.96 18.62
N ASP A 89 19.69 -46.46 17.39
CA ASP A 89 20.90 -47.19 17.02
C ASP A 89 22.14 -46.28 17.14
N PRO A 90 23.16 -46.61 17.97
CA PRO A 90 24.38 -45.83 18.10
C PRO A 90 25.22 -45.75 16.81
N LYS A 91 24.95 -46.60 15.81
CA LYS A 91 25.55 -46.52 14.47
C LYS A 91 24.86 -45.50 13.55
N SER A 92 23.68 -44.99 13.91
CA SER A 92 22.93 -44.05 13.07
C SER A 92 23.73 -42.77 12.74
N LEU A 93 23.53 -42.26 11.51
CA LEU A 93 24.22 -41.06 11.02
C LEU A 93 23.84 -39.82 11.84
N SER A 94 22.55 -39.68 12.17
CA SER A 94 22.00 -38.57 12.97
C SER A 94 22.63 -38.47 14.36
N TYR A 95 22.81 -39.60 15.06
CA TYR A 95 23.46 -39.63 16.37
C TYR A 95 24.93 -39.17 16.29
N ARG A 96 25.69 -39.72 15.32
CA ARG A 96 27.10 -39.35 15.10
C ARG A 96 27.29 -37.90 14.62
N VAL A 97 26.32 -37.35 13.88
CA VAL A 97 26.30 -35.92 13.50
C VAL A 97 26.03 -35.03 14.71
N MET A 98 24.98 -35.31 15.50
CA MET A 98 24.66 -34.56 16.72
C MET A 98 25.88 -34.49 17.68
N GLN A 99 26.57 -35.62 17.85
CA GLN A 99 27.72 -35.73 18.74
C GLN A 99 28.95 -34.93 18.24
N LYS A 100 29.10 -34.73 16.92
CA LYS A 100 30.14 -33.86 16.33
C LYS A 100 29.86 -32.36 16.46
N PHE A 101 28.59 -31.94 16.42
CA PHE A 101 28.24 -30.51 16.55
C PHE A 101 28.24 -30.00 18.00
N LEU A 102 28.03 -30.87 18.99
CA LEU A 102 28.01 -30.53 20.41
C LEU A 102 29.25 -29.74 20.93
N PRO A 103 30.52 -30.13 20.62
CA PRO A 103 31.69 -29.33 21.02
C PRO A 103 31.83 -28.00 20.25
N LEU A 104 31.25 -27.91 19.06
CA LEU A 104 31.31 -26.71 18.21
C LEU A 104 30.39 -25.60 18.77
N LEU A 105 29.17 -25.97 19.17
CA LEU A 105 28.25 -25.09 19.92
C LEU A 105 28.87 -24.56 21.22
N LYS A 106 29.57 -25.41 21.99
CA LYS A 106 30.28 -24.99 23.21
C LYS A 106 31.43 -24.01 22.94
N ARG A 107 32.12 -24.12 21.80
CA ARG A 107 33.15 -23.14 21.40
C ARG A 107 32.55 -21.79 21.02
N ILE A 108 31.43 -21.77 20.31
CA ILE A 108 30.71 -20.54 19.92
C ILE A 108 30.28 -19.75 21.17
N GLN A 109 29.65 -20.42 22.16
CA GLN A 109 29.28 -19.79 23.44
C GLN A 109 30.48 -19.24 24.23
N ALA A 110 31.66 -19.88 24.12
CA ALA A 110 32.88 -19.40 24.77
C ALA A 110 33.49 -18.17 24.08
N GLN A 111 33.31 -18.03 22.76
CA GLN A 111 33.77 -16.86 22.01
C GLN A 111 32.89 -15.63 22.23
N THR A 112 31.56 -15.76 22.30
CA THR A 112 30.65 -14.63 22.56
C THR A 112 30.96 -13.94 23.89
N LYS A 113 31.24 -14.72 24.95
CA LYS A 113 31.66 -14.19 26.26
C LYS A 113 33.00 -13.44 26.25
N ARG A 114 33.84 -13.61 25.24
CA ARG A 114 35.18 -13.00 25.16
C ARG A 114 35.23 -11.75 24.27
N ALA A 115 34.23 -11.53 23.42
CA ALA A 115 34.12 -10.31 22.62
C ALA A 115 33.67 -9.11 23.46
N SER A 116 32.80 -9.33 24.45
CA SER A 116 32.19 -8.26 25.26
C SER A 116 33.14 -7.52 26.22
N SER A 117 34.35 -8.03 26.47
CA SER A 117 35.29 -7.44 27.45
C SER A 117 36.20 -6.35 26.89
N ASN A 118 36.32 -6.22 25.56
CA ASN A 118 37.44 -5.48 24.95
C ASN A 118 37.05 -4.09 24.40
N THR A 119 35.76 -3.76 24.31
CA THR A 119 35.26 -2.53 23.65
C THR A 119 35.25 -1.29 24.55
N ALA A 120 35.72 -1.39 25.80
CA ALA A 120 35.63 -0.32 26.81
C ALA A 120 36.95 0.44 27.06
N ALA A 121 37.96 0.30 26.18
CA ALA A 121 39.34 0.71 26.46
C ALA A 121 40.01 1.50 25.30
N ALA A 122 39.34 2.51 24.77
CA ALA A 122 39.92 3.55 23.90
C ALA A 122 39.11 4.85 24.02
N VAL A 123 39.71 6.01 23.67
CA VAL A 123 39.15 7.38 23.81
C VAL A 123 39.06 7.85 25.28
N VAL A 124 39.68 8.96 25.73
CA VAL A 124 40.59 9.94 25.09
C VAL A 124 41.56 10.52 26.13
N SER A 125 42.65 11.18 25.71
CA SER A 125 43.63 11.77 26.64
C SER A 125 44.15 13.17 26.26
N THR A 126 43.56 14.22 26.88
CA THR A 126 44.19 15.52 27.23
C THR A 126 44.67 16.46 26.08
N PRO A 127 45.08 17.73 26.33
CA PRO A 127 45.09 18.53 27.57
C PRO A 127 44.47 19.96 27.48
N ARG A 128 44.11 20.54 28.66
CA ARG A 128 44.13 22.00 29.07
C ARG A 128 43.49 23.08 28.15
N ASN A 129 42.94 24.21 28.60
CA ASN A 129 42.77 24.91 29.90
C ASN A 129 41.58 25.90 29.71
N SER A 130 40.91 26.53 30.69
CA SER A 130 40.86 26.43 32.17
C SER A 130 39.43 26.95 32.58
N SER A 131 39.07 27.79 33.56
CA SER A 131 39.71 28.50 34.70
C SER A 131 38.59 29.12 35.58
N GLN A 132 38.79 29.19 36.91
CA GLN A 132 37.93 29.87 37.92
C GLN A 132 36.49 29.29 38.12
N THR A 133 35.86 29.29 39.30
CA THR A 133 36.29 29.41 40.73
C THR A 133 35.16 28.87 41.63
N SER A 134 35.54 28.27 42.79
CA SER A 134 34.72 28.01 44.01
C SER A 134 33.40 27.20 43.85
N SER A 135 32.93 26.40 44.82
CA SER A 135 33.25 26.29 46.26
C SER A 135 33.09 24.83 46.79
N PHE A 136 33.25 24.63 48.10
CA PHE A 136 32.92 23.39 48.84
C PHE A 136 33.59 22.07 48.40
N GLY A 137 34.91 21.99 48.61
CA GLY A 137 35.62 20.71 48.74
C GLY A 137 36.15 20.51 50.16
N SER A 138 35.70 19.45 50.86
CA SER A 138 36.44 18.95 52.03
C SER A 138 36.25 17.43 52.20
N ARG A 139 37.35 16.72 52.42
CA ARG A 139 37.43 15.30 52.87
C ARG A 139 36.82 14.22 51.95
N ILE A 140 37.38 14.09 50.74
CA ILE A 140 37.60 12.76 50.14
C ILE A 140 39.09 12.44 50.26
N SER A 141 39.48 11.61 51.24
CA SER A 141 40.84 11.05 51.33
C SER A 141 40.98 9.96 52.40
N SER A 142 40.45 8.75 52.15
CA SER A 142 41.11 7.48 52.53
C SER A 142 40.41 6.28 51.88
N PHE A 143 41.11 5.13 51.85
CA PHE A 143 40.63 3.80 51.46
C PHE A 143 39.88 3.66 50.13
N GLY A 144 40.68 3.50 49.06
CA GLY A 144 40.33 2.53 48.02
C GLY A 144 40.45 1.08 48.54
N SER A 145 40.11 0.12 47.68
CA SER A 145 40.03 -1.33 47.91
C SER A 145 38.92 -1.82 48.87
N GLN A 146 37.75 -2.14 48.30
CA GLN A 146 37.02 -3.42 48.48
C GLN A 146 35.64 -3.40 47.78
N THR A 147 35.58 -3.72 46.48
CA THR A 147 34.32 -4.10 45.80
C THR A 147 34.58 -5.08 44.66
N SER A 148 34.42 -6.38 44.94
CA SER A 148 34.14 -7.39 43.92
C SER A 148 33.26 -8.50 44.51
N SER A 149 32.56 -9.25 43.65
CA SER A 149 31.62 -10.36 43.96
C SER A 149 30.20 -10.06 44.47
N PHE A 150 29.80 -8.79 44.72
CA PHE A 150 28.40 -8.45 45.02
C PHE A 150 27.71 -7.75 43.83
N GLY A 151 26.67 -8.37 43.24
CA GLY A 151 25.88 -7.75 42.15
C GLY A 151 25.01 -8.72 41.34
N SER A 152 25.56 -9.85 40.89
CA SER A 152 24.86 -10.78 39.96
C SER A 152 23.55 -11.35 40.52
N ARG A 153 23.53 -11.77 41.79
CA ARG A 153 22.33 -12.35 42.43
C ARG A 153 21.22 -11.32 42.67
N THR A 154 21.55 -10.04 42.84
CA THR A 154 20.58 -8.98 43.11
C THR A 154 19.84 -8.58 41.84
N ALA A 155 20.56 -8.41 40.72
CA ALA A 155 19.94 -8.15 39.41
C ALA A 155 19.06 -9.34 38.96
N SER A 156 19.55 -10.58 39.16
CA SER A 156 18.77 -11.78 38.84
C SER A 156 17.48 -11.90 39.67
N ARG A 157 17.49 -11.50 40.94
CA ARG A 157 16.28 -11.40 41.78
C ARG A 157 15.35 -10.29 41.33
N LEU A 158 15.85 -9.08 41.05
CA LEU A 158 15.01 -8.00 40.52
C LEU A 158 14.28 -8.44 39.23
N ILE A 159 14.97 -9.15 38.33
CA ILE A 159 14.35 -9.67 37.10
C ILE A 159 13.31 -10.77 37.40
N SER A 160 13.54 -11.69 38.36
CA SER A 160 12.52 -12.66 38.75
C SER A 160 11.32 -12.00 39.44
N ASP A 161 11.54 -10.99 40.26
CA ASP A 161 10.51 -10.32 41.05
C ASP A 161 9.65 -9.38 40.18
N PHE A 162 10.21 -8.89 39.06
CA PHE A 162 9.49 -8.19 37.98
C PHE A 162 8.71 -9.11 37.04
N THR A 163 9.06 -10.39 36.93
CA THR A 163 8.44 -11.36 35.98
C THR A 163 7.64 -12.47 36.66
N SER A 164 7.60 -12.49 37.99
CA SER A 164 6.82 -13.46 38.78
C SER A 164 5.33 -13.15 38.76
N ILE A 165 4.52 -14.20 38.59
CA ILE A 165 3.05 -14.18 38.72
C ILE A 165 2.61 -13.74 40.14
N GLU A 166 3.49 -13.85 41.12
CA GLU A 166 3.27 -13.47 42.52
C GLU A 166 4.06 -12.21 42.92
N GLY A 167 4.72 -11.54 41.97
CA GLY A 167 5.56 -10.37 42.20
C GLY A 167 4.77 -9.10 42.56
N THR A 168 5.33 -8.29 43.45
CA THR A 168 4.70 -7.07 44.02
C THR A 168 4.26 -6.04 42.97
N TYR A 169 4.79 -6.12 41.74
CA TYR A 169 4.55 -5.17 40.65
C TYR A 169 3.67 -5.71 39.51
N HIS A 170 3.07 -6.91 39.63
CA HIS A 170 2.30 -7.58 38.58
C HIS A 170 1.26 -6.69 37.88
N ARG A 171 0.61 -5.78 38.62
CA ARG A 171 -0.42 -4.86 38.09
C ARG A 171 0.13 -3.87 37.04
N TYR A 172 1.36 -3.41 37.20
CA TYR A 172 2.01 -2.53 36.23
C TYR A 172 2.44 -3.31 34.97
N TYR A 173 2.87 -4.56 35.12
CA TYR A 173 3.24 -5.42 34.00
C TYR A 173 2.01 -5.83 33.16
N ASP A 174 0.94 -6.28 33.81
CA ASP A 174 -0.36 -6.53 33.17
C ASP A 174 -0.84 -5.31 32.37
N ALA A 175 -0.83 -4.14 33.00
CA ALA A 175 -1.23 -2.89 32.35
C ALA A 175 -0.37 -2.58 31.12
N VAL A 176 0.95 -2.65 31.23
CA VAL A 176 1.89 -2.36 30.13
C VAL A 176 1.73 -3.33 28.94
N LEU A 177 1.35 -4.59 29.18
CA LEU A 177 1.09 -5.55 28.11
C LEU A 177 -0.30 -5.43 27.46
N ASP A 178 -1.32 -5.05 28.24
CA ASP A 178 -2.71 -5.09 27.78
C ASP A 178 -3.22 -3.72 27.27
N PHE A 179 -2.71 -2.59 27.78
CA PHE A 179 -3.04 -1.25 27.25
C PHE A 179 -2.78 -1.09 25.74
N PRO A 180 -1.62 -1.50 25.17
CA PRO A 180 -1.37 -1.37 23.74
C PRO A 180 -2.41 -2.11 22.89
N LYS A 181 -2.89 -3.28 23.32
CA LYS A 181 -3.91 -4.05 22.60
C LYS A 181 -5.26 -3.35 22.62
N LEU A 182 -5.69 -2.86 23.78
CA LEU A 182 -6.93 -2.12 23.94
C LEU A 182 -6.91 -0.83 23.10
N ILE A 183 -5.74 -0.18 23.00
CA ILE A 183 -5.52 0.95 22.09
C ILE A 183 -5.66 0.51 20.63
N PHE A 184 -5.00 -0.56 20.18
CA PHE A 184 -5.17 -1.07 18.81
C PHE A 184 -6.62 -1.48 18.47
N GLN A 185 -7.32 -2.15 19.39
CA GLN A 185 -8.75 -2.49 19.24
C GLN A 185 -9.62 -1.22 19.15
N THR A 186 -9.34 -0.20 19.97
CA THR A 186 -10.08 1.08 19.96
C THR A 186 -9.77 1.92 18.71
N MET A 187 -8.51 1.92 18.24
CA MET A 187 -8.12 2.49 16.95
C MET A 187 -8.82 1.79 15.77
N SER A 188 -8.96 0.46 15.82
CA SER A 188 -9.68 -0.31 14.80
C SER A 188 -11.14 0.10 14.73
N LEU A 189 -11.82 0.25 15.88
CA LEU A 189 -13.18 0.77 15.96
C LEU A 189 -13.28 2.20 15.39
N SER A 190 -12.35 3.10 15.76
CA SER A 190 -12.28 4.46 15.21
C SER A 190 -12.10 4.46 13.68
N GLY A 191 -11.33 3.49 13.16
CA GLY A 191 -11.18 3.26 11.72
C GLY A 191 -12.44 2.73 11.03
N TYR A 192 -13.33 2.01 11.72
CA TYR A 192 -14.63 1.61 11.18
C TYR A 192 -15.67 2.74 11.22
N LEU A 193 -15.65 3.56 12.28
CA LEU A 193 -16.49 4.74 12.42
C LEU A 193 -16.15 5.80 11.34
N SER A 194 -14.87 6.14 11.19
CA SER A 194 -14.41 7.15 10.21
C SER A 194 -14.56 6.72 8.75
N LYS A 195 -14.62 5.40 8.47
CA LYS A 195 -14.93 4.84 7.14
C LYS A 195 -16.44 4.60 6.90
N GLY A 196 -17.33 4.99 7.81
CA GLY A 196 -18.78 4.90 7.61
C GLY A 196 -19.35 3.48 7.56
N PHE A 197 -18.82 2.54 8.36
CA PHE A 197 -19.29 1.15 8.37
C PHE A 197 -20.75 1.00 8.85
N PRO A 198 -21.48 -0.05 8.45
CA PRO A 198 -22.87 -0.25 8.87
C PRO A 198 -23.06 -0.38 10.39
N LEU A 199 -24.13 0.22 10.92
CA LEU A 199 -24.45 0.20 12.36
C LEU A 199 -24.45 -1.21 13.00
N PRO A 200 -25.00 -2.29 12.39
CA PRO A 200 -24.96 -3.62 12.99
C PRO A 200 -23.54 -4.13 13.27
N ILE A 201 -22.61 -3.81 12.36
CA ILE A 201 -21.19 -4.15 12.47
C ILE A 201 -20.50 -3.33 13.56
N ILE A 202 -20.83 -2.04 13.65
CA ILE A 202 -20.34 -1.17 14.73
C ILE A 202 -20.81 -1.70 16.09
N PHE A 203 -22.10 -1.99 16.29
CA PHE A 203 -22.60 -2.54 17.56
C PHE A 203 -21.96 -3.90 17.91
N PHE A 204 -21.78 -4.78 16.92
CA PHE A 204 -21.09 -6.06 17.08
C PHE A 204 -19.63 -5.91 17.53
N TYR A 205 -18.93 -4.83 17.15
CA TYR A 205 -17.55 -4.55 17.58
C TYR A 205 -17.48 -3.77 18.90
N VAL A 206 -18.38 -2.81 19.12
CA VAL A 206 -18.44 -1.94 20.30
C VAL A 206 -18.76 -2.73 21.56
N LEU A 207 -19.78 -3.60 21.54
CA LEU A 207 -20.23 -4.30 22.75
C LEU A 207 -19.12 -5.19 23.37
N PRO A 208 -18.43 -6.07 22.61
CA PRO A 208 -17.33 -6.87 23.16
C PRO A 208 -16.12 -6.02 23.57
N LEU A 209 -15.88 -4.87 22.91
CA LEU A 209 -14.77 -3.98 23.26
C LEU A 209 -15.05 -3.25 24.58
N GLY A 210 -16.28 -2.81 24.81
CA GLY A 210 -16.74 -2.25 26.08
C GLY A 210 -16.59 -3.27 27.22
N PHE A 211 -16.99 -4.53 27.00
CA PHE A 211 -16.72 -5.60 27.97
C PHE A 211 -15.24 -5.85 28.19
N ASN A 212 -14.40 -5.85 27.15
CA ASN A 212 -12.95 -6.04 27.29
C ASN A 212 -12.31 -4.92 28.13
N TRP A 213 -12.70 -3.66 27.90
CA TRP A 213 -12.28 -2.52 28.74
C TRP A 213 -12.73 -2.65 30.20
N LEU A 214 -13.99 -3.04 30.45
CA LEU A 214 -14.52 -3.24 31.81
C LEU A 214 -13.77 -4.35 32.57
N ILE A 215 -13.50 -5.48 31.90
CA ILE A 215 -12.76 -6.61 32.47
C ILE A 215 -11.29 -6.24 32.74
N SER A 216 -10.68 -5.46 31.84
CA SER A 216 -9.31 -4.94 32.02
C SER A 216 -9.22 -4.00 33.22
N PHE A 217 -10.17 -3.06 33.34
CA PHE A 217 -10.26 -2.14 34.47
C PHE A 217 -10.45 -2.89 35.80
N TYR A 218 -11.33 -3.89 35.83
CA TYR A 218 -11.52 -4.76 36.99
C TYR A 218 -10.24 -5.54 37.35
N ARG A 219 -9.52 -6.09 36.36
CA ARG A 219 -8.22 -6.77 36.56
C ARG A 219 -7.18 -5.82 37.15
N PHE A 220 -7.06 -4.59 36.63
CA PHE A 220 -6.12 -3.60 37.14
C PHE A 220 -6.46 -3.14 38.57
N GLN A 221 -7.74 -3.05 38.94
CA GLN A 221 -8.17 -2.72 40.30
C GLN A 221 -7.91 -3.82 41.34
N ARG A 222 -7.71 -5.08 40.92
CA ARG A 222 -7.63 -6.22 41.83
C ARG A 222 -6.29 -6.28 42.59
N ASN A 223 -6.35 -6.22 43.93
CA ASN A 223 -5.17 -6.26 44.81
C ASN A 223 -4.64 -7.68 45.11
N LYS A 224 -5.40 -8.74 44.82
CA LYS A 224 -5.03 -10.15 45.08
C LYS A 224 -4.87 -10.91 43.76
N PRO A 225 -3.82 -11.73 43.57
CA PRO A 225 -3.66 -12.53 42.35
C PRO A 225 -4.87 -13.46 42.09
N ASP A 226 -4.98 -13.99 40.88
CA ASP A 226 -6.09 -14.84 40.46
C ASP A 226 -5.67 -16.31 40.33
N PRO A 227 -5.81 -17.13 41.39
CA PRO A 227 -5.20 -18.47 41.45
C PRO A 227 -5.79 -19.46 40.43
N MET A 228 -6.97 -19.19 39.88
CA MET A 228 -7.59 -19.98 38.81
C MET A 228 -7.49 -19.31 37.42
N LEU A 229 -6.85 -18.14 37.34
CA LEU A 229 -6.65 -17.33 36.13
C LEU A 229 -7.96 -17.06 35.33
N VAL A 230 -9.11 -16.98 36.01
CA VAL A 230 -10.42 -16.79 35.38
C VAL A 230 -10.50 -15.43 34.70
N VAL A 231 -10.10 -14.35 35.39
CA VAL A 231 -10.16 -12.99 34.84
C VAL A 231 -9.24 -12.86 33.62
N ALA A 232 -8.03 -13.44 33.69
CA ALA A 232 -7.09 -13.45 32.58
C ALA A 232 -7.61 -14.29 31.38
N ARG A 233 -8.23 -15.45 31.63
CA ARG A 233 -8.85 -16.28 30.57
C ARG A 233 -9.98 -15.56 29.86
N VAL A 234 -10.83 -14.85 30.60
CA VAL A 234 -11.94 -14.07 30.00
C VAL A 234 -11.39 -12.90 29.19
N PHE A 235 -10.39 -12.18 29.68
CA PHE A 235 -9.71 -11.14 28.90
C PHE A 235 -9.10 -11.70 27.59
N TYR A 236 -8.35 -12.81 27.66
CA TYR A 236 -7.78 -13.44 26.46
C TYR A 236 -8.83 -14.04 25.50
N LEU A 237 -10.06 -14.28 25.95
CA LEU A 237 -11.17 -14.68 25.09
C LEU A 237 -11.63 -13.50 24.19
N PHE A 238 -11.64 -12.27 24.72
CA PHE A 238 -11.92 -11.08 23.93
C PHE A 238 -10.76 -10.72 22.98
N ASP A 239 -9.50 -10.85 23.41
CA ASP A 239 -8.34 -10.76 22.49
C ASP A 239 -8.48 -11.75 21.32
N LEU A 240 -8.88 -13.00 21.58
CA LEU A 240 -9.10 -14.03 20.55
C LEU A 240 -10.29 -13.69 19.63
N PHE A 241 -11.38 -13.15 20.19
CA PHE A 241 -12.54 -12.67 19.42
C PHE A 241 -12.10 -11.59 18.41
N PHE A 242 -11.35 -10.58 18.85
CA PHE A 242 -10.89 -9.52 17.95
C PHE A 242 -9.82 -9.97 16.95
N ALA A 243 -8.95 -10.90 17.32
CA ALA A 243 -7.88 -11.39 16.45
C ALA A 243 -8.35 -12.38 15.36
N VAL A 244 -9.45 -13.12 15.59
CA VAL A 244 -9.89 -14.21 14.70
C VAL A 244 -11.36 -14.11 14.29
N PHE A 245 -12.27 -13.95 15.25
CA PHE A 245 -13.70 -14.02 14.97
C PHE A 245 -14.24 -12.75 14.29
N ALA A 246 -13.82 -11.56 14.74
CA ALA A 246 -14.24 -10.31 14.13
C ALA A 246 -13.86 -10.21 12.64
N PRO A 247 -12.59 -10.48 12.20
CA PRO A 247 -12.25 -10.51 10.77
C PRO A 247 -13.12 -11.48 9.94
N ILE A 248 -13.49 -12.64 10.48
CA ILE A 248 -14.35 -13.62 9.79
C ILE A 248 -15.79 -13.09 9.64
N VAL A 249 -16.36 -12.49 10.69
CA VAL A 249 -17.72 -11.91 10.63
C VAL A 249 -17.77 -10.72 9.67
N MET A 250 -16.74 -9.86 9.67
CA MET A 250 -16.60 -8.76 8.71
C MET A 250 -16.58 -9.27 7.26
N LEU A 251 -15.79 -10.31 7.00
CA LEU A 251 -15.64 -10.93 5.68
C LEU A 251 -16.94 -11.61 5.20
N LEU A 252 -17.63 -12.32 6.09
CA LEU A 252 -18.93 -12.95 5.79
C LEU A 252 -20.02 -11.91 5.53
N TYR A 253 -20.11 -10.86 6.36
CA TYR A 253 -21.05 -9.76 6.11
C TYR A 253 -20.77 -9.09 4.76
N SER A 254 -19.50 -8.81 4.47
CA SER A 254 -19.09 -8.26 3.18
C SER A 254 -19.47 -9.18 2.01
N TYR A 255 -19.30 -10.48 2.14
CA TYR A 255 -19.66 -11.45 1.09
C TYR A 255 -21.17 -11.48 0.80
N TYR A 256 -22.01 -11.43 1.85
CA TYR A 256 -23.47 -11.47 1.68
C TYR A 256 -24.13 -10.13 1.35
N ASN A 257 -23.46 -9.00 1.61
CA ASN A 257 -24.02 -7.65 1.37
C ASN A 257 -23.37 -6.91 0.20
N PHE A 258 -22.28 -7.43 -0.39
CA PHE A 258 -21.65 -6.84 -1.57
C PHE A 258 -22.51 -7.09 -2.82
N ASN A 259 -23.12 -6.02 -3.34
CA ASN A 259 -23.92 -6.03 -4.56
C ASN A 259 -23.35 -5.06 -5.60
N MET A 260 -23.46 -5.42 -6.88
CA MET A 260 -22.99 -4.62 -8.00
C MET A 260 -23.93 -4.85 -9.19
N ASP A 261 -24.49 -3.77 -9.73
CA ASP A 261 -25.44 -3.84 -10.86
C ASP A 261 -24.70 -4.13 -12.17
N ARG A 262 -24.57 -5.43 -12.45
CA ARG A 262 -23.95 -5.96 -13.66
C ARG A 262 -24.76 -5.65 -14.93
N ALA A 263 -26.06 -5.42 -14.83
CA ALA A 263 -26.91 -5.20 -16.00
C ALA A 263 -26.84 -3.73 -16.47
N ASN A 264 -26.82 -2.78 -15.53
CA ASN A 264 -26.46 -1.39 -15.78
C ASN A 264 -25.02 -1.28 -16.30
N PHE A 265 -24.04 -1.94 -15.65
CA PHE A 265 -22.65 -1.85 -16.10
C PHE A 265 -22.42 -2.49 -17.49
N ALA A 266 -23.00 -3.66 -17.79
CA ALA A 266 -22.92 -4.24 -19.13
C ALA A 266 -23.55 -3.33 -20.20
N THR A 267 -24.60 -2.59 -19.84
CA THR A 267 -25.21 -1.58 -20.72
C THR A 267 -24.23 -0.44 -21.02
N ARG A 268 -23.51 0.07 -20.01
CA ARG A 268 -22.41 1.05 -20.21
C ARG A 268 -21.29 0.47 -21.08
N GLU A 269 -20.92 -0.79 -20.87
CA GLU A 269 -19.84 -1.45 -21.62
C GLU A 269 -20.17 -1.61 -23.12
N GLU A 270 -21.45 -1.84 -23.44
CA GLU A 270 -21.99 -1.97 -24.79
C GLU A 270 -22.15 -0.64 -25.54
N THR A 271 -22.48 0.45 -24.83
CA THR A 271 -22.79 1.73 -25.49
C THR A 271 -21.63 2.70 -25.59
N LEU A 272 -20.66 2.64 -24.68
CA LEU A 272 -19.53 3.59 -24.59
C LEU A 272 -18.26 3.04 -25.27
N THR A 273 -17.49 3.92 -25.91
CA THR A 273 -16.25 3.59 -26.64
C THR A 273 -15.20 2.91 -25.74
N PRO A 274 -14.60 1.78 -26.17
CA PRO A 274 -13.52 1.12 -25.43
C PRO A 274 -12.38 2.06 -25.03
N GLY A 275 -12.00 2.05 -23.76
CA GLY A 275 -11.00 2.96 -23.18
C GLY A 275 -11.59 4.22 -22.51
N SER A 276 -12.89 4.49 -22.63
CA SER A 276 -13.55 5.55 -21.86
C SER A 276 -13.51 5.27 -20.35
N PHE A 277 -13.28 6.31 -19.53
CA PHE A 277 -13.25 6.22 -18.06
C PHE A 277 -14.55 5.63 -17.46
N ASP A 278 -15.70 5.99 -18.02
CA ASP A 278 -17.03 5.50 -17.61
C ASP A 278 -17.29 3.99 -17.89
N ARG A 279 -16.32 3.27 -18.47
CA ARG A 279 -16.30 1.79 -18.58
C ARG A 279 -15.46 1.12 -17.48
N ILE A 280 -15.06 1.83 -16.42
CA ILE A 280 -14.38 1.24 -15.25
C ILE A 280 -15.43 0.93 -14.16
N ALA A 281 -15.68 -0.35 -13.92
CA ALA A 281 -16.75 -0.84 -13.06
C ALA A 281 -16.61 -0.41 -11.59
N ARG A 282 -15.38 -0.38 -11.04
CA ARG A 282 -15.15 0.00 -9.62
C ARG A 282 -15.51 1.45 -9.28
N LEU A 283 -15.81 2.28 -10.27
CA LEU A 283 -16.26 3.67 -10.10
C LEU A 283 -17.76 3.78 -9.77
N PHE A 284 -18.56 2.81 -10.21
CA PHE A 284 -20.03 2.79 -10.07
C PHE A 284 -20.50 1.77 -9.02
N ALA A 285 -19.57 1.26 -8.20
CA ALA A 285 -19.85 0.39 -7.09
C ALA A 285 -19.93 1.17 -5.78
N ASP A 286 -20.78 0.73 -4.85
CA ASP A 286 -20.94 1.36 -3.54
C ASP A 286 -19.58 1.47 -2.80
N PRO A 287 -19.12 2.69 -2.47
CA PRO A 287 -17.80 2.90 -1.89
C PRO A 287 -17.68 2.34 -0.46
N ILE A 288 -18.78 2.25 0.29
CA ILE A 288 -18.84 1.66 1.63
C ILE A 288 -18.68 0.14 1.50
N GLN A 289 -19.41 -0.50 0.58
CA GLN A 289 -19.30 -1.94 0.32
C GLN A 289 -17.89 -2.32 -0.19
N VAL A 290 -17.34 -1.56 -1.15
CA VAL A 290 -15.97 -1.75 -1.66
C VAL A 290 -14.93 -1.55 -0.55
N GLN A 291 -15.06 -0.52 0.29
CA GLN A 291 -14.13 -0.27 1.39
C GLN A 291 -14.26 -1.30 2.52
N MET A 292 -15.46 -1.83 2.76
CA MET A 292 -15.70 -2.93 3.69
C MET A 292 -15.06 -4.23 3.19
N ALA A 293 -15.22 -4.57 1.91
CA ALA A 293 -14.56 -5.73 1.29
C ALA A 293 -13.04 -5.62 1.39
N LYS A 294 -12.47 -4.49 0.95
CA LYS A 294 -11.02 -4.23 1.01
C LYS A 294 -10.48 -4.27 2.44
N THR A 295 -11.17 -3.66 3.41
CA THR A 295 -10.72 -3.67 4.81
C THR A 295 -10.80 -5.09 5.42
N SER A 296 -11.86 -5.85 5.14
CA SER A 296 -12.03 -7.22 5.64
C SER A 296 -10.94 -8.16 5.11
N LEU A 297 -10.58 -8.03 3.82
CA LEU A 297 -9.51 -8.80 3.19
C LEU A 297 -8.11 -8.33 3.61
N ALA A 298 -7.90 -7.03 3.82
CA ALA A 298 -6.63 -6.48 4.28
C ALA A 298 -6.28 -6.94 5.71
N ASN A 299 -7.28 -7.12 6.58
CA ASN A 299 -7.10 -7.67 7.93
C ASN A 299 -6.55 -9.12 7.95
N LEU A 300 -6.63 -9.86 6.84
CA LEU A 300 -6.06 -11.21 6.70
C LEU A 300 -4.57 -11.16 6.31
N GLN A 301 -4.19 -10.16 5.52
CA GLN A 301 -2.85 -9.98 4.96
C GLN A 301 -1.80 -9.71 6.06
N ILE A 302 -0.54 -9.74 5.65
CA ILE A 302 0.61 -9.40 6.48
C ILE A 302 1.30 -8.22 5.80
N THR A 303 1.01 -7.01 6.29
CA THR A 303 1.37 -5.75 5.63
C THR A 303 2.68 -5.14 6.12
N GLY A 304 3.09 -5.46 7.36
CA GLY A 304 4.32 -4.99 8.00
C GLY A 304 5.16 -6.12 8.60
N GLY A 305 6.44 -5.86 8.85
CA GLY A 305 7.41 -6.85 9.37
C GLY A 305 7.14 -7.23 10.83
N GLU A 306 6.65 -6.28 11.62
CA GLU A 306 6.15 -6.46 12.98
C GLU A 306 5.01 -7.51 13.04
N TYR A 307 4.12 -7.54 12.04
CA TYR A 307 3.07 -8.57 11.94
C TYR A 307 3.63 -9.94 11.56
N ILE A 308 4.75 -10.03 10.83
CA ILE A 308 5.48 -11.30 10.62
C ILE A 308 6.04 -11.78 11.96
N LEU A 309 6.71 -10.91 12.73
CA LEU A 309 7.26 -11.28 14.04
C LEU A 309 6.16 -11.77 15.00
N VAL A 310 5.01 -11.06 15.05
CA VAL A 310 3.85 -11.48 15.86
C VAL A 310 3.23 -12.79 15.36
N LYS A 311 3.01 -12.98 14.05
CA LYS A 311 2.46 -14.26 13.53
C LYS A 311 3.45 -15.43 13.64
N CYS A 312 4.77 -15.20 13.53
CA CYS A 312 5.81 -16.16 13.89
C CYS A 312 5.68 -16.55 15.38
N PHE A 313 5.69 -15.56 16.27
CA PHE A 313 5.60 -15.77 17.72
C PHE A 313 4.33 -16.50 18.13
N LEU A 314 3.16 -16.17 17.54
CA LEU A 314 1.89 -16.84 17.83
C LEU A 314 1.83 -18.28 17.32
N ASN A 315 2.33 -18.58 16.11
CA ASN A 315 2.40 -19.95 15.60
C ASN A 315 3.42 -20.80 16.36
N LEU A 316 4.59 -20.23 16.67
CA LEU A 316 5.58 -20.87 17.54
C LEU A 316 5.03 -21.09 18.95
N LEU A 317 4.26 -20.15 19.52
CA LEU A 317 3.52 -20.34 20.78
C LEU A 317 2.49 -21.47 20.69
N GLY A 318 1.78 -21.59 19.57
CA GLY A 318 0.86 -22.70 19.32
C GLY A 318 1.57 -24.06 19.40
N ILE A 319 2.67 -24.21 18.64
CA ILE A 319 3.49 -25.43 18.62
C ILE A 319 4.19 -25.67 19.97
N TYR A 320 4.63 -24.61 20.65
CA TYR A 320 5.32 -24.66 21.95
C TYR A 320 4.39 -25.09 23.08
N LYS A 321 3.16 -24.53 23.14
CA LYS A 321 2.10 -24.94 24.09
C LYS A 321 1.77 -26.44 23.99
N TRP A 322 1.92 -27.02 22.80
CA TRP A 322 1.72 -28.46 22.57
C TRP A 322 2.94 -29.33 22.86
N LYS A 323 4.13 -28.74 23.12
CA LYS A 323 5.40 -29.48 23.20
C LYS A 323 6.17 -29.35 24.52
N LYS A 324 5.85 -28.40 25.40
CA LYS A 324 6.55 -28.28 26.70
C LYS A 324 5.74 -27.65 27.85
N TYR A 325 5.50 -28.45 28.87
CA TYR A 325 6.13 -28.19 30.17
C TYR A 325 7.37 -29.10 30.28
N PRO A 326 8.50 -28.69 30.90
CA PRO A 326 8.97 -27.33 31.16
C PRO A 326 10.39 -27.07 30.57
N HIS A 327 11.01 -25.96 30.99
CA HIS A 327 12.43 -25.59 30.82
C HIS A 327 12.84 -24.83 29.54
N LEU A 328 12.63 -23.51 29.62
CA LEU A 328 13.63 -22.40 29.64
C LEU A 328 14.26 -21.79 28.36
N HIS A 329 14.28 -20.45 28.41
CA HIS A 329 15.10 -19.39 27.77
C HIS A 329 15.05 -19.20 26.23
N GLN A 330 14.63 -18.04 25.70
CA GLN A 330 15.27 -16.68 25.72
C GLN A 330 16.56 -16.59 24.87
N ASP A 331 16.88 -15.52 24.12
CA ASP A 331 16.39 -14.12 24.06
C ASP A 331 16.36 -13.58 22.61
N ALA A 332 15.81 -12.38 22.38
CA ALA A 332 16.14 -11.49 21.25
C ALA A 332 15.81 -10.02 21.57
N GLU A 333 16.78 -9.11 21.44
CA GLU A 333 16.60 -7.67 21.69
C GLU A 333 16.30 -6.84 20.43
N VAL A 334 15.51 -5.79 20.66
CA VAL A 334 15.53 -4.43 20.06
C VAL A 334 16.47 -4.17 18.88
N SER A 335 15.91 -3.54 17.84
CA SER A 335 16.59 -2.44 17.15
C SER A 335 15.60 -1.29 16.94
N ARG A 336 16.03 -0.05 17.24
CA ARG A 336 15.32 1.16 16.84
C ARG A 336 15.57 1.42 15.35
N MET A 337 14.67 2.15 14.71
CA MET A 337 14.93 2.85 13.47
C MET A 337 14.39 4.28 13.60
N ASP A 338 15.23 5.25 13.29
CA ASP A 338 14.94 6.68 13.22
C ASP A 338 15.96 7.29 12.24
N GLN A 339 15.68 8.51 11.74
CA GLN A 339 16.37 9.25 10.66
C GLN A 339 16.12 8.78 9.22
N GLY A 340 15.96 9.76 8.33
CA GLY A 340 16.34 9.70 6.91
C GLY A 340 15.26 9.33 5.89
N VAL A 341 14.79 10.32 5.12
CA VAL A 341 14.00 10.08 3.87
C VAL A 341 14.96 9.87 2.69
N THR A 342 15.90 8.93 2.81
CA THR A 342 16.96 8.64 1.82
C THR A 342 16.69 7.35 1.01
N HIS A 343 15.55 6.70 1.26
CA HIS A 343 15.16 5.44 0.62
C HIS A 343 13.93 5.55 -0.28
N LEU A 344 13.57 6.77 -0.72
CA LEU A 344 12.47 6.97 -1.66
C LEU A 344 12.83 6.39 -3.04
N GLN A 345 12.08 5.37 -3.48
CA GLN A 345 12.28 4.72 -4.78
C GLN A 345 11.25 5.14 -5.83
N TYR A 346 10.10 5.67 -5.40
CA TYR A 346 8.99 6.08 -6.26
C TYR A 346 8.51 7.45 -5.80
N LEU A 347 8.57 8.45 -6.69
CA LEU A 347 7.91 9.74 -6.51
C LEU A 347 6.83 9.89 -7.59
N HIS A 348 5.62 10.18 -7.15
CA HIS A 348 4.50 10.49 -8.03
C HIS A 348 3.79 11.72 -7.45
N VAL A 349 3.74 12.78 -8.25
CA VAL A 349 3.11 14.05 -7.91
C VAL A 349 2.19 14.40 -9.07
N GLU A 350 0.88 14.42 -8.83
CA GLU A 350 -0.12 14.78 -9.83
C GLU A 350 -1.08 15.80 -9.21
N ASN A 351 -1.38 16.87 -9.95
CA ASN A 351 -2.14 18.02 -9.46
C ASN A 351 -3.25 18.39 -10.45
N ASP A 352 -4.22 19.18 -10.00
CA ASP A 352 -5.18 19.84 -10.89
C ASP A 352 -4.45 20.93 -11.68
N PHE A 353 -4.42 20.78 -12.99
CA PHE A 353 -3.66 21.63 -13.91
C PHE A 353 -4.31 23.01 -14.18
N GLN A 354 -5.54 23.24 -13.69
CA GLN A 354 -6.28 24.49 -13.84
C GLN A 354 -6.25 25.35 -12.58
N HIS A 355 -6.70 24.82 -11.42
CA HIS A 355 -6.90 25.66 -10.22
C HIS A 355 -5.82 25.51 -9.15
N SER A 356 -5.09 24.39 -9.11
CA SER A 356 -4.05 24.13 -8.10
C SER A 356 -2.79 23.48 -8.66
N SER A 357 -2.36 23.93 -9.85
CA SER A 357 -1.16 23.44 -10.52
C SER A 357 0.06 23.57 -9.61
N LEU A 358 0.97 22.59 -9.71
CA LEU A 358 2.31 22.72 -9.13
C LEU A 358 3.01 23.95 -9.73
N GLN A 359 3.52 24.84 -8.88
CA GLN A 359 4.21 26.07 -9.26
C GLN A 359 5.72 26.00 -8.99
N TYR A 360 6.15 25.18 -8.03
CA TYR A 360 7.52 25.14 -7.54
C TYR A 360 7.91 23.73 -7.07
N LEU A 361 9.13 23.33 -7.39
CA LEU A 361 9.86 22.23 -6.77
C LEU A 361 11.22 22.76 -6.30
N PRO A 362 11.70 22.38 -5.10
CA PRO A 362 13.06 22.74 -4.66
C PRO A 362 14.10 22.21 -5.66
N PRO A 363 15.01 23.06 -6.21
CA PRO A 363 15.99 22.65 -7.23
C PRO A 363 16.89 21.48 -6.81
N ASP A 364 17.08 21.33 -5.50
CA ASP A 364 17.92 20.36 -4.80
C ASP A 364 17.18 19.12 -4.31
N ILE A 365 15.85 19.00 -4.51
CA ILE A 365 15.01 17.92 -3.96
C ILE A 365 15.52 16.50 -4.26
N PHE A 366 16.22 16.32 -5.38
CA PHE A 366 16.73 15.02 -5.82
C PHE A 366 18.19 14.73 -5.42
N THR A 367 18.91 15.70 -4.86
CA THR A 367 20.38 15.62 -4.66
C THR A 367 20.81 14.39 -3.85
N GLU A 368 20.06 14.04 -2.80
CA GLU A 368 20.32 12.90 -1.91
C GLU A 368 19.50 11.64 -2.28
N MET A 369 18.72 11.67 -3.37
CA MET A 369 17.75 10.63 -3.72
C MET A 369 18.31 9.54 -4.65
N HIS A 370 19.57 9.12 -4.49
CA HIS A 370 20.25 8.16 -5.38
C HIS A 370 19.56 6.77 -5.53
N SER A 371 18.59 6.45 -4.66
CA SER A 371 17.77 5.23 -4.73
C SER A 371 16.53 5.35 -5.62
N LEU A 372 16.23 6.53 -6.16
CA LEU A 372 15.02 6.82 -6.92
C LEU A 372 14.98 6.07 -8.26
N ARG A 373 13.86 5.40 -8.55
CA ARG A 373 13.67 4.53 -9.73
C ARG A 373 12.52 5.00 -10.63
N PHE A 374 11.52 5.63 -10.04
CA PHE A 374 10.35 6.12 -10.76
C PHE A 374 10.05 7.57 -10.35
N VAL A 375 9.94 8.46 -11.33
CA VAL A 375 9.45 9.83 -11.16
C VAL A 375 8.31 10.04 -12.15
N ARG A 376 7.13 10.42 -11.65
CA ARG A 376 6.03 10.98 -12.44
C ARG A 376 5.59 12.33 -11.89
N THR A 377 5.61 13.34 -12.74
CA THR A 377 5.06 14.68 -12.47
C THR A 377 3.91 14.98 -13.43
N GLY A 378 2.77 15.37 -12.86
CA GLY A 378 1.50 15.58 -13.54
C GLY A 378 0.84 16.90 -13.12
N GLY A 379 0.27 17.64 -14.08
CA GLY A 379 -0.46 18.88 -13.80
C GLY A 379 0.42 19.99 -13.22
N ALA A 380 1.58 20.20 -13.83
CA ALA A 380 2.56 21.20 -13.44
C ALA A 380 2.62 22.37 -14.46
N SER A 381 1.44 22.84 -14.90
CA SER A 381 1.27 23.98 -15.80
C SER A 381 1.97 25.27 -15.34
N GLY A 382 2.08 25.48 -14.03
CA GLY A 382 2.73 26.63 -13.40
C GLY A 382 4.21 26.45 -13.06
N LEU A 383 4.78 25.27 -13.25
CA LEU A 383 6.19 24.99 -12.96
C LEU A 383 7.05 25.44 -14.15
N THR A 384 7.85 26.49 -13.98
CA THR A 384 8.64 27.07 -15.09
C THR A 384 9.98 26.38 -15.34
N GLU A 385 10.55 25.75 -14.32
CA GLU A 385 11.86 25.08 -14.33
C GLU A 385 11.77 23.77 -13.55
N TYR A 386 12.44 22.73 -14.04
CA TYR A 386 12.44 21.40 -13.40
C TYR A 386 13.72 21.22 -12.55
N PRO A 387 13.63 20.65 -11.33
CA PRO A 387 14.80 20.42 -10.47
C PRO A 387 15.82 19.45 -11.11
N SER A 388 17.07 19.52 -10.66
CA SER A 388 18.16 18.78 -11.30
C SER A 388 18.03 17.27 -11.10
N LEU A 389 18.17 16.51 -12.18
CA LEU A 389 18.16 15.03 -12.16
C LEU A 389 19.59 14.43 -12.05
N LYS A 390 20.58 15.27 -11.75
CA LYS A 390 21.99 14.89 -11.66
C LYS A 390 22.23 13.78 -10.62
N GLY A 391 23.06 12.79 -10.94
CA GLY A 391 23.39 11.67 -10.06
C GLY A 391 22.28 10.64 -9.83
N LEU A 392 21.13 10.74 -10.50
CA LEU A 392 20.04 9.76 -10.40
C LEU A 392 20.23 8.55 -11.32
N HIS A 393 21.42 7.93 -11.30
CA HIS A 393 21.76 6.79 -12.17
C HIS A 393 20.84 5.57 -11.99
N SER A 394 20.13 5.46 -10.86
CA SER A 394 19.13 4.42 -10.57
C SER A 394 17.77 4.62 -11.24
N LEU A 395 17.49 5.79 -11.84
CA LEU A 395 16.18 6.17 -12.34
C LEU A 395 15.81 5.36 -13.59
N SER A 396 14.84 4.46 -13.48
CA SER A 396 14.39 3.60 -14.59
C SER A 396 13.23 4.18 -15.39
N THR A 397 12.46 5.12 -14.82
CA THR A 397 11.26 5.70 -15.44
C THR A 397 11.09 7.17 -15.06
N LEU A 398 10.93 8.01 -16.08
CA LEU A 398 10.62 9.44 -15.96
C LEU A 398 9.39 9.76 -16.83
N VAL A 399 8.35 10.29 -16.21
CA VAL A 399 7.11 10.71 -16.88
C VAL A 399 6.79 12.15 -16.51
N MET A 400 6.72 13.02 -17.50
CA MET A 400 6.27 14.41 -17.37
C MET A 400 4.97 14.55 -18.15
N SER A 401 3.91 15.08 -17.52
CA SER A 401 2.58 15.17 -18.14
C SER A 401 1.86 16.46 -17.73
N ILE A 402 1.37 17.22 -18.71
CA ILE A 402 0.76 18.54 -18.49
C ILE A 402 1.77 19.45 -17.77
N VAL A 403 2.91 19.69 -18.43
CA VAL A 403 4.05 20.46 -17.92
C VAL A 403 4.19 21.79 -18.69
N ARG A 404 3.04 22.42 -18.94
CA ARG A 404 2.85 23.53 -19.90
C ARG A 404 3.79 24.72 -19.67
N GLY A 405 4.11 25.02 -18.40
CA GLY A 405 4.97 26.14 -18.02
C GLY A 405 6.47 25.91 -18.20
N LEU A 406 6.93 24.66 -18.38
CA LEU A 406 8.34 24.37 -18.58
C LEU A 406 8.83 24.97 -19.90
N LYS A 407 9.81 25.88 -19.80
CA LYS A 407 10.48 26.48 -20.97
C LYS A 407 11.53 25.54 -21.58
N GLN A 408 12.09 24.67 -20.75
CA GLN A 408 13.14 23.71 -21.09
C GLN A 408 12.97 22.45 -20.23
N LEU A 409 13.41 21.31 -20.75
CA LEU A 409 13.45 20.04 -20.02
C LEU A 409 14.76 19.96 -19.19
N PRO A 410 14.77 19.21 -18.08
CA PRO A 410 16.00 18.98 -17.30
C PRO A 410 17.03 18.21 -18.12
N ASN A 411 18.32 18.40 -17.84
CA ASN A 411 19.37 17.57 -18.44
C ASN A 411 19.21 16.10 -18.01
N LEU A 412 19.39 15.19 -18.97
CA LEU A 412 19.19 13.75 -18.86
C LEU A 412 20.50 12.94 -18.96
N ASP A 413 21.66 13.56 -19.21
CA ASP A 413 22.94 12.89 -19.49
C ASP A 413 23.35 11.81 -18.45
N ASP A 414 23.11 12.08 -17.15
CA ASP A 414 23.44 11.16 -16.05
C ASP A 414 22.52 9.92 -15.97
N LEU A 415 21.38 9.92 -16.67
CA LEU A 415 20.28 8.96 -16.50
C LEU A 415 20.48 7.66 -17.31
N SER A 416 21.70 7.13 -17.29
CA SER A 416 22.10 5.91 -18.00
C SER A 416 21.23 4.67 -17.71
N GLY A 417 20.60 4.60 -16.53
CA GLY A 417 19.64 3.54 -16.15
C GLY A 417 18.20 3.73 -16.67
N LEU A 418 17.89 4.85 -17.33
CA LEU A 418 16.54 5.19 -17.76
C LEU A 418 16.06 4.27 -18.88
N THR A 419 14.92 3.60 -18.66
CA THR A 419 14.32 2.68 -19.63
C THR A 419 13.08 3.26 -20.32
N THR A 420 12.41 4.21 -19.68
CA THR A 420 11.14 4.81 -20.13
C THR A 420 11.17 6.31 -19.89
N LEU A 421 11.03 7.09 -20.96
CA LEU A 421 10.92 8.55 -20.95
C LEU A 421 9.66 8.97 -21.70
N TYR A 422 8.66 9.47 -20.99
CA TYR A 422 7.42 9.96 -21.59
C TYR A 422 7.20 11.43 -21.24
N ILE A 423 6.94 12.24 -22.27
CA ILE A 423 6.68 13.68 -22.16
C ILE A 423 5.32 13.94 -22.83
N ALA A 424 4.40 14.54 -22.11
CA ALA A 424 3.06 14.84 -22.61
C ALA A 424 2.59 16.25 -22.24
N ASP A 425 1.96 16.93 -23.20
CA ASP A 425 1.39 18.29 -23.04
C ASP A 425 2.44 19.27 -22.45
N ALA A 426 3.54 19.38 -23.19
CA ALA A 426 4.75 20.15 -22.87
C ALA A 426 4.88 21.27 -23.91
N ILE A 427 3.96 22.23 -23.82
CA ILE A 427 3.69 23.22 -24.88
C ILE A 427 4.95 24.04 -25.18
N HIS A 428 5.44 24.83 -24.21
CA HIS A 428 6.50 25.82 -24.40
C HIS A 428 7.93 25.27 -24.36
N VAL A 429 8.10 23.97 -24.61
CA VAL A 429 9.42 23.34 -24.81
C VAL A 429 9.71 23.34 -26.31
N HIS A 430 10.71 24.12 -26.74
CA HIS A 430 11.02 24.25 -28.17
C HIS A 430 11.94 23.14 -28.73
N SER A 431 12.67 22.40 -27.88
CA SER A 431 13.65 21.39 -28.27
C SER A 431 13.89 20.35 -27.16
N LEU A 432 14.53 19.22 -27.50
CA LEU A 432 14.97 18.22 -26.51
C LEU A 432 16.41 18.47 -26.03
N PRO A 433 16.76 18.03 -24.80
CA PRO A 433 18.14 17.83 -24.39
C PRO A 433 18.73 16.58 -25.05
N SER A 434 20.04 16.42 -24.92
CA SER A 434 20.79 15.21 -25.29
C SER A 434 20.09 13.93 -24.79
N LEU A 435 19.87 13.00 -25.71
CA LEU A 435 19.39 11.64 -25.46
C LEU A 435 20.54 10.62 -25.48
N THR A 436 21.74 11.03 -25.93
CA THR A 436 22.93 10.16 -26.07
C THR A 436 23.32 9.42 -24.78
N GLY A 437 23.17 10.05 -23.61
CA GLY A 437 23.44 9.43 -22.30
C GLY A 437 22.46 8.32 -21.90
N LEU A 438 21.29 8.23 -22.56
CA LEU A 438 20.19 7.31 -22.25
C LEU A 438 20.43 5.91 -22.84
N THR A 439 21.54 5.30 -22.43
CA THR A 439 22.03 4.01 -22.95
C THR A 439 21.09 2.83 -22.69
N SER A 440 20.28 2.87 -21.62
CA SER A 440 19.29 1.83 -21.29
C SER A 440 17.89 2.07 -21.84
N LEU A 441 17.67 3.14 -22.64
CA LEU A 441 16.33 3.56 -23.07
C LEU A 441 15.67 2.54 -24.00
N LYS A 442 14.38 2.27 -23.76
CA LYS A 442 13.56 1.30 -24.51
C LYS A 442 12.22 1.87 -24.97
N ASN A 443 11.61 2.72 -24.14
CA ASN A 443 10.35 3.38 -24.45
C ASN A 443 10.58 4.90 -24.45
N PHE A 444 10.24 5.57 -25.54
CA PHE A 444 10.27 7.01 -25.67
C PHE A 444 8.98 7.50 -26.34
N ALA A 445 8.39 8.57 -25.81
CA ALA A 445 7.24 9.20 -26.45
C ALA A 445 7.14 10.70 -26.12
N ILE A 446 6.89 11.51 -27.15
CA ILE A 446 6.40 12.89 -27.05
C ILE A 446 5.05 12.95 -27.73
N PHE A 447 4.00 13.23 -26.96
CA PHE A 447 2.61 13.15 -27.41
C PHE A 447 1.74 14.21 -26.72
N ARG A 448 0.55 14.49 -27.28
CA ARG A 448 -0.21 15.73 -26.96
C ARG A 448 0.61 16.98 -27.32
N ARG A 449 0.10 18.16 -26.96
CA ARG A 449 0.56 19.45 -27.48
C ARG A 449 2.01 19.76 -27.07
N ASN A 450 2.83 20.10 -28.06
CA ASN A 450 4.25 20.42 -27.93
C ASN A 450 4.71 21.19 -29.17
N GLU A 451 5.60 22.17 -29.00
CA GLU A 451 6.11 22.97 -30.12
C GLU A 451 7.18 22.24 -30.95
N ILE A 452 7.93 21.30 -30.33
CA ILE A 452 9.01 20.46 -30.90
C ILE A 452 8.64 19.87 -32.27
N CYS A 453 7.39 19.43 -32.42
CA CYS A 453 6.89 18.71 -33.58
C CYS A 453 6.37 19.58 -34.73
N CYS A 454 6.38 20.91 -34.58
CA CYS A 454 5.79 21.82 -35.58
C CYS A 454 6.56 23.13 -35.75
N ASN A 455 7.47 23.49 -34.82
CA ASN A 455 8.43 24.59 -34.98
C ASN A 455 9.59 24.28 -35.96
N GLY A 456 9.68 23.04 -36.44
CA GLY A 456 10.68 22.54 -37.39
C GLY A 456 11.96 21.97 -36.78
N TRP A 457 12.09 21.89 -35.45
CA TRP A 457 13.28 21.35 -34.78
C TRP A 457 13.48 19.85 -35.02
N ALA A 458 12.45 19.04 -34.74
CA ALA A 458 12.53 17.57 -34.88
C ALA A 458 12.34 17.10 -36.33
N THR A 459 11.40 17.71 -37.06
CA THR A 459 10.98 17.29 -38.40
C THR A 459 11.79 17.93 -39.53
N GLY A 460 12.61 18.94 -39.22
CA GLY A 460 13.26 19.80 -40.22
C GLY A 460 12.37 20.85 -40.88
N TYR A 461 11.05 20.65 -40.86
CA TYR A 461 10.04 21.47 -41.53
C TYR A 461 9.10 22.12 -40.52
N CYS A 462 9.01 23.45 -40.55
CA CYS A 462 8.10 24.21 -39.68
C CYS A 462 6.69 24.26 -40.30
N ASP A 463 5.70 23.81 -39.54
CA ASP A 463 4.29 23.82 -39.89
C ASP A 463 3.47 24.42 -38.74
N LEU A 464 3.32 25.74 -38.76
CA LEU A 464 2.50 26.46 -37.78
C LEU A 464 0.99 26.28 -37.99
N THR A 465 0.57 25.55 -39.04
CA THR A 465 -0.84 25.17 -39.26
C THR A 465 -1.20 23.84 -38.59
N ASN A 466 -0.18 23.08 -38.17
CA ASN A 466 -0.35 21.83 -37.43
C ASN A 466 -1.08 22.07 -36.09
N PHE A 467 -1.98 21.16 -35.72
CA PHE A 467 -2.75 21.21 -34.46
C PHE A 467 -1.88 21.46 -33.22
N GLN A 468 -0.64 20.93 -33.18
CA GLN A 468 0.25 21.15 -32.04
C GLN A 468 0.68 22.63 -31.90
N CYS A 469 0.81 23.37 -33.00
CA CYS A 469 1.29 24.77 -33.04
C CYS A 469 0.18 25.83 -33.17
N LEU A 470 -1.09 25.44 -33.35
CA LEU A 470 -2.17 26.42 -33.52
C LEU A 470 -2.25 27.40 -32.32
N PRO A 471 -2.39 28.71 -32.59
CA PRO A 471 -2.42 29.73 -31.54
C PRO A 471 -3.72 29.66 -30.72
N ARG A 472 -3.62 29.84 -29.39
CA ARG A 472 -4.75 29.93 -28.46
C ARG A 472 -4.77 31.28 -27.74
N PRO A 473 -5.91 31.68 -27.15
CA PRO A 473 -5.95 32.81 -26.23
C PRO A 473 -4.97 32.64 -25.06
N ASN A 474 -4.34 33.74 -24.64
CA ASN A 474 -3.41 33.82 -23.50
C ASN A 474 -2.07 33.04 -23.62
N GLU A 475 -1.75 32.47 -24.78
CA GLU A 475 -0.48 31.77 -25.03
C GLU A 475 0.47 32.56 -25.95
N PRO A 476 1.80 32.39 -25.83
CA PRO A 476 2.76 32.93 -26.79
C PRO A 476 2.65 32.22 -28.15
N THR A 477 2.69 32.99 -29.24
CA THR A 477 2.67 32.45 -30.61
C THR A 477 3.97 31.70 -30.92
N VAL A 478 3.85 30.41 -31.26
CA VAL A 478 4.98 29.56 -31.65
C VAL A 478 5.76 30.16 -32.83
N GLN A 479 7.09 30.09 -32.77
CA GLN A 479 7.99 30.55 -33.82
C GLN A 479 8.76 29.38 -34.44
N CYS A 480 9.06 29.46 -35.74
CA CYS A 480 9.95 28.51 -36.39
C CYS A 480 11.38 28.69 -35.90
N VAL A 481 12.10 27.59 -35.63
CA VAL A 481 13.51 27.63 -35.21
C VAL A 481 14.46 27.26 -36.35
N SER A 482 15.69 27.80 -36.29
CA SER A 482 16.81 27.44 -37.18
C SER A 482 17.44 26.09 -36.84
N ASP A 483 17.43 25.75 -35.55
CA ASP A 483 18.19 24.64 -34.99
C ASP A 483 17.47 23.32 -35.26
N ARG A 484 18.22 22.22 -35.25
CA ARG A 484 17.71 20.90 -35.65
C ARG A 484 18.12 19.83 -34.64
N MET A 485 17.32 18.79 -34.53
CA MET A 485 17.65 17.60 -33.76
C MET A 485 18.99 17.00 -34.23
N PRO A 486 19.98 16.78 -33.35
CA PRO A 486 21.23 16.13 -33.72
C PRO A 486 21.00 14.72 -34.25
N ALA A 487 21.78 14.30 -35.25
CA ALA A 487 21.67 12.98 -35.84
C ALA A 487 21.94 11.84 -34.82
N GLU A 488 22.75 12.12 -33.79
CA GLU A 488 23.02 11.19 -32.70
C GLU A 488 21.79 10.95 -31.81
N ASP A 489 21.01 12.00 -31.51
CA ASP A 489 19.77 11.90 -30.76
C ASP A 489 18.64 11.28 -31.60
N LEU A 490 18.56 11.61 -32.88
CA LEU A 490 17.61 11.00 -33.82
C LEU A 490 17.85 9.48 -33.91
N ALA A 491 19.11 9.06 -34.02
CA ALA A 491 19.48 7.63 -34.01
C ALA A 491 19.10 6.92 -32.70
N VAL A 492 19.06 7.63 -31.54
CA VAL A 492 18.54 7.06 -30.29
C VAL A 492 17.03 6.82 -30.36
N VAL A 493 16.26 7.73 -30.98
CA VAL A 493 14.80 7.60 -31.16
C VAL A 493 14.45 6.49 -32.17
N GLU A 494 15.11 6.47 -33.34
CA GLU A 494 14.89 5.45 -34.37
C GLU A 494 15.23 4.04 -33.88
N ARG A 495 16.32 3.89 -33.12
CA ARG A 495 16.77 2.60 -32.52
C ARG A 495 15.73 1.94 -31.63
N ILE A 496 14.81 2.71 -31.05
CA ILE A 496 13.84 2.24 -30.04
C ILE A 496 12.38 2.35 -30.49
N ASP A 497 12.13 2.64 -31.78
CA ASP A 497 10.79 2.92 -32.33
C ASP A 497 10.04 4.00 -31.51
N GLY A 498 10.78 5.04 -31.12
CA GLY A 498 10.30 6.07 -30.19
C GLY A 498 9.24 6.97 -30.83
N PHE A 499 8.10 7.15 -30.15
CA PHE A 499 7.01 7.97 -30.67
C PHE A 499 7.37 9.46 -30.64
N LEU A 500 7.79 9.98 -31.79
CA LEU A 500 8.09 11.39 -32.00
C LEU A 500 7.19 11.93 -33.12
N CYS A 501 6.37 12.93 -32.81
CA CYS A 501 5.59 13.70 -33.80
C CYS A 501 4.57 12.91 -34.65
N GLY A 502 4.03 11.81 -34.11
CA GLY A 502 2.98 11.03 -34.79
C GLY A 502 1.69 11.83 -35.03
N THR A 503 1.19 11.80 -36.27
CA THR A 503 0.16 12.72 -36.80
C THR A 503 -1.27 12.53 -36.28
N ASN A 504 -1.57 11.44 -35.57
CA ASN A 504 -2.94 11.05 -35.21
C ASN A 504 -3.46 11.62 -33.87
N ILE A 505 -2.80 12.64 -33.28
CA ILE A 505 -3.17 13.19 -31.97
C ILE A 505 -3.70 14.63 -32.11
N THR A 506 -4.98 14.73 -32.49
CA THR A 506 -5.75 15.97 -32.64
C THR A 506 -6.76 16.23 -31.51
N GLN A 507 -6.72 15.42 -30.45
CA GLN A 507 -7.58 15.60 -29.27
C GLN A 507 -7.10 16.80 -28.44
N ASP A 508 -7.90 17.86 -28.48
CA ASP A 508 -7.88 18.90 -27.46
C ASP A 508 -8.29 18.32 -26.10
N LEU A 509 -7.68 18.82 -25.03
CA LEU A 509 -8.07 18.51 -23.65
C LEU A 509 -9.10 19.50 -23.10
N GLU A 510 -9.16 20.72 -23.66
CA GLU A 510 -10.05 21.82 -23.22
C GLU A 510 -11.43 21.80 -23.92
N ALA A 511 -11.50 21.31 -25.16
CA ALA A 511 -12.77 21.27 -25.92
C ALA A 511 -13.92 20.43 -25.29
N PRO A 512 -13.67 19.34 -24.54
CA PRO A 512 -14.71 18.59 -23.84
C PRO A 512 -14.88 19.02 -22.36
N GLU A 513 -14.40 20.19 -21.95
CA GLU A 513 -14.46 20.61 -20.54
C GLU A 513 -15.77 21.35 -20.20
N PRO A 514 -16.28 21.23 -18.95
CA PRO A 514 -17.46 21.94 -18.50
C PRO A 514 -17.27 23.47 -18.51
N SER A 515 -17.98 24.17 -19.41
CA SER A 515 -18.13 25.63 -19.37
C SER A 515 -19.30 26.04 -18.48
N LEU A 516 -19.25 27.25 -17.91
CA LEU A 516 -20.33 27.81 -17.08
C LEU A 516 -21.70 27.83 -17.79
N GLU A 517 -21.70 28.02 -19.12
CA GLU A 517 -22.91 27.92 -19.93
C GLU A 517 -23.43 26.48 -19.99
N SER A 518 -22.54 25.51 -20.21
CA SER A 518 -22.90 24.09 -20.27
C SER A 518 -23.35 23.51 -18.92
N THR A 519 -22.85 24.04 -17.80
CA THR A 519 -23.18 23.57 -16.44
C THR A 519 -24.39 24.32 -15.88
N ASP A 520 -24.31 25.64 -15.75
CA ASP A 520 -25.23 26.46 -14.95
C ASP A 520 -26.30 27.10 -15.83
N GLY A 521 -25.95 27.44 -17.07
CA GLY A 521 -26.90 27.95 -18.06
C GLY A 521 -27.91 26.88 -18.49
N VAL A 522 -27.42 25.80 -19.10
CA VAL A 522 -28.28 24.79 -19.76
C VAL A 522 -28.65 23.63 -18.81
N CYS A 523 -27.66 22.98 -18.18
CA CYS A 523 -27.92 21.77 -17.40
C CYS A 523 -28.44 22.01 -15.98
N GLN A 524 -28.05 23.11 -15.34
CA GLN A 524 -28.43 23.50 -13.98
C GLN A 524 -28.21 22.39 -12.93
N GLY A 525 -27.17 21.57 -13.13
CA GLY A 525 -26.86 20.41 -12.28
C GLY A 525 -27.78 19.20 -12.45
N VAL A 526 -28.76 19.23 -13.36
CA VAL A 526 -29.76 18.16 -13.55
C VAL A 526 -29.25 17.12 -14.56
N LEU A 527 -29.07 15.87 -14.12
CA LEU A 527 -28.70 14.74 -14.97
C LEU A 527 -29.81 14.39 -15.97
N TYR A 528 -29.40 13.82 -17.11
CA TYR A 528 -30.25 13.27 -18.18
C TYR A 528 -31.20 14.25 -18.89
N ARG A 529 -31.19 15.53 -18.49
CA ARG A 529 -31.89 16.64 -19.18
C ARG A 529 -31.39 16.80 -20.63
N GLU A 530 -32.31 17.12 -21.54
CA GLU A 530 -31.99 17.54 -22.91
C GLU A 530 -31.28 18.90 -22.91
N CYS A 531 -30.17 19.02 -23.64
CA CYS A 531 -29.41 20.26 -23.69
C CYS A 531 -29.07 20.66 -25.14
N TYR A 532 -28.86 21.95 -25.36
CA TYR A 532 -28.50 22.52 -26.66
C TYR A 532 -27.30 23.44 -26.48
N LEU A 533 -26.15 23.06 -27.06
CA LEU A 533 -24.91 23.83 -27.00
C LEU A 533 -24.45 24.17 -28.42
N ASN A 534 -24.27 25.46 -28.73
CA ASN A 534 -23.95 25.94 -30.08
C ASN A 534 -24.90 25.39 -31.18
N GLY A 535 -26.19 25.23 -30.86
CA GLY A 535 -27.20 24.66 -31.76
C GLY A 535 -27.17 23.13 -31.93
N THR A 536 -26.23 22.44 -31.29
CA THR A 536 -26.13 20.96 -31.28
C THR A 536 -26.88 20.41 -30.06
N ARG A 537 -27.76 19.42 -30.27
CA ARG A 537 -28.44 18.72 -29.17
C ARG A 537 -27.47 17.78 -28.45
N GLY A 538 -27.57 17.72 -27.13
CA GLY A 538 -26.83 16.81 -26.26
C GLY A 538 -27.65 16.33 -25.05
N ILE A 539 -26.95 15.69 -24.11
CA ILE A 539 -27.47 15.21 -22.83
C ILE A 539 -26.67 15.80 -21.66
N CYS A 540 -27.34 16.22 -20.60
CA CYS A 540 -26.68 16.62 -19.36
C CYS A 540 -26.16 15.39 -18.60
N TYR A 541 -24.84 15.24 -18.47
CA TYR A 541 -24.24 14.07 -17.80
C TYR A 541 -22.94 14.44 -17.04
N ASN A 542 -22.54 13.59 -16.09
CA ASN A 542 -21.36 13.75 -15.24
C ASN A 542 -20.21 12.79 -15.65
N GLY A 543 -19.87 12.82 -16.94
CA GLY A 543 -18.76 12.02 -17.48
C GLY A 543 -17.47 12.25 -16.70
N ARG A 544 -16.68 11.17 -16.53
CA ARG A 544 -15.39 11.21 -15.80
C ARG A 544 -15.47 11.70 -14.34
N MET A 545 -16.64 11.64 -13.70
CA MET A 545 -16.92 12.24 -12.38
C MET A 545 -16.75 13.77 -12.32
N GLN A 546 -16.83 14.44 -13.47
CA GLN A 546 -16.85 15.92 -13.54
C GLN A 546 -18.25 16.46 -13.17
N VAL A 547 -18.38 17.79 -13.08
CA VAL A 547 -19.69 18.44 -12.89
C VAL A 547 -20.65 18.11 -14.05
N VAL A 548 -21.96 18.16 -13.80
CA VAL A 548 -22.98 17.89 -14.83
C VAL A 548 -22.92 18.98 -15.90
N HIS A 549 -22.64 18.57 -17.13
CA HIS A 549 -22.48 19.46 -18.29
C HIS A 549 -23.16 18.85 -19.52
N CYS A 550 -23.33 19.67 -20.57
CA CYS A 550 -23.94 19.25 -21.82
C CYS A 550 -22.96 18.45 -22.69
N ASP A 551 -23.13 17.12 -22.75
CA ASP A 551 -22.42 16.26 -23.69
C ASP A 551 -23.13 16.23 -25.05
N VAL A 552 -22.43 16.63 -26.10
CA VAL A 552 -22.93 16.61 -27.50
C VAL A 552 -22.33 15.47 -28.34
N PHE A 553 -21.62 14.53 -27.72
CA PHE A 553 -21.02 13.37 -28.39
C PHE A 553 -22.00 12.18 -28.48
N GLY A 554 -23.04 12.16 -27.63
CA GLY A 554 -24.22 11.30 -27.79
C GLY A 554 -24.04 9.85 -27.31
N GLU A 555 -22.83 9.45 -26.91
CA GLU A 555 -22.59 8.14 -26.29
C GLU A 555 -23.44 7.96 -25.03
N TYR A 556 -23.53 8.99 -24.19
CA TYR A 556 -24.35 8.97 -22.97
C TYR A 556 -25.86 9.03 -23.26
N GLU A 557 -26.30 9.64 -24.37
CA GLU A 557 -27.71 9.61 -24.79
C GLU A 557 -28.10 8.17 -25.13
N LYS A 558 -27.30 7.49 -25.98
CA LYS A 558 -27.47 6.09 -26.34
C LYS A 558 -27.42 5.17 -25.11
N MET A 559 -26.49 5.42 -24.19
CA MET A 559 -26.35 4.71 -22.91
C MET A 559 -27.61 4.81 -22.06
N ARG A 560 -28.13 6.03 -21.82
CA ARG A 560 -29.30 6.24 -20.97
C ARG A 560 -30.59 5.72 -21.60
N ARG A 561 -30.78 5.89 -22.91
CA ARG A 561 -31.91 5.27 -23.64
C ARG A 561 -31.94 3.75 -23.46
N LEU A 562 -30.78 3.09 -23.51
CA LEU A 562 -30.69 1.64 -23.37
C LEU A 562 -30.86 1.19 -21.90
N GLN A 563 -30.42 1.98 -20.91
CA GLN A 563 -30.73 1.77 -19.50
C GLN A 563 -32.24 1.79 -19.24
N ILE A 564 -32.94 2.84 -19.70
CA ILE A 564 -34.40 2.99 -19.58
C ILE A 564 -35.11 1.79 -20.23
N THR A 565 -34.73 1.45 -21.46
CA THR A 565 -35.31 0.32 -22.23
C THR A 565 -35.14 -1.02 -21.51
N ARG A 566 -34.08 -1.20 -20.71
CA ARG A 566 -33.78 -2.42 -19.95
C ARG A 566 -34.29 -2.39 -18.51
N GLY A 567 -34.74 -1.23 -18.00
CA GLY A 567 -35.11 -1.05 -16.60
C GLY A 567 -33.95 -1.20 -15.61
N VAL A 568 -32.74 -0.75 -15.98
CA VAL A 568 -31.50 -0.93 -15.19
C VAL A 568 -30.85 0.40 -14.80
N GLY A 569 -30.16 0.41 -13.65
CA GLY A 569 -29.62 1.64 -13.06
C GLY A 569 -30.68 2.53 -12.41
N ASP A 570 -30.43 3.83 -12.36
CA ASP A 570 -31.30 4.79 -11.69
C ASP A 570 -32.68 4.86 -12.36
N LYS A 571 -33.76 4.73 -11.57
CA LYS A 571 -35.14 4.89 -12.05
C LYS A 571 -35.26 6.22 -12.78
N CYS A 572 -35.81 6.21 -13.99
CA CYS A 572 -35.92 7.43 -14.78
C CYS A 572 -36.96 8.41 -14.26
N ASP A 573 -36.67 9.69 -14.44
CA ASP A 573 -37.56 10.81 -14.12
C ASP A 573 -38.38 11.18 -15.38
N PRO A 574 -39.71 11.00 -15.41
CA PRO A 574 -40.51 11.30 -16.59
C PRO A 574 -40.51 12.80 -16.94
N ASP A 575 -40.36 13.71 -15.98
CA ASP A 575 -40.39 15.15 -16.23
C ASP A 575 -39.09 15.65 -16.91
N VAL A 576 -37.99 14.90 -16.75
CA VAL A 576 -36.66 15.23 -17.30
C VAL A 576 -36.27 14.33 -18.47
N GLU A 577 -36.73 13.07 -18.48
CA GLU A 577 -36.26 12.00 -19.38
C GLU A 577 -37.33 11.48 -20.36
N ALA A 578 -38.50 12.11 -20.47
CA ALA A 578 -39.48 11.78 -21.51
C ALA A 578 -38.88 11.78 -22.93
N TRP A 579 -37.98 12.73 -23.22
CA TRP A 579 -37.25 12.80 -24.50
C TRP A 579 -36.29 11.61 -24.73
N LEU A 580 -35.86 10.93 -23.67
CA LEU A 580 -35.08 9.68 -23.71
C LEU A 580 -35.98 8.44 -23.86
N GLY A 581 -37.29 8.57 -23.64
CA GLY A 581 -38.26 7.48 -23.68
C GLY A 581 -38.66 6.95 -22.29
N CYS A 582 -38.44 7.72 -21.22
CA CYS A 582 -39.01 7.38 -19.91
C CYS A 582 -40.56 7.40 -19.99
N PRO A 583 -41.27 6.35 -19.54
CA PRO A 583 -42.73 6.32 -19.60
C PRO A 583 -43.36 7.24 -18.54
N ASN A 584 -44.41 7.98 -18.92
CA ASN A 584 -45.17 8.79 -17.99
C ASN A 584 -45.79 7.94 -16.87
N SER A 585 -45.74 8.47 -15.65
CA SER A 585 -46.24 7.82 -14.43
C SER A 585 -47.75 7.54 -14.42
N THR A 586 -48.51 8.13 -15.34
CA THR A 586 -49.97 8.00 -15.48
C THR A 586 -50.42 6.75 -16.24
N ALA A 587 -49.51 5.91 -16.73
CA ALA A 587 -49.82 4.80 -17.64
C ALA A 587 -49.99 3.41 -16.96
N HIS A 588 -50.34 3.38 -15.66
CA HIS A 588 -50.45 2.13 -14.88
C HIS A 588 -51.72 1.98 -14.03
N ASP A 589 -52.70 2.88 -14.16
CA ASP A 589 -54.00 2.84 -13.46
C ASP A 589 -55.20 2.68 -14.44
N GLU A 590 -55.05 1.85 -15.49
CA GLU A 590 -56.15 1.30 -16.33
C GLU A 590 -55.99 -0.23 -16.52
#